data_AF-J3TEG6-F1
#
_entry.id   AF-J3TEG6-F1
#
_cell.length_a   1.000
_cell.length_b   1.000
_cell.length_c   1.000
_cell.angle_alpha   90.00
_cell.angle_beta   90.00
_cell.angle_gamma   90.00
#
_symmetry.space_group_name_H-M   'P 1'
#
loop_
_entity.id
_entity.type
_entity.pdbx_description
1 polymer ?
#
loop_
_entity_poly.entity_id
_entity_poly.type
_entity_poly.pdbx_seq_one_letter_code
_entity_poly.pdbx_strand_id
1 'polypeptide(L)' 'MKIKKKNLKLIKKRIIIKKKIKIKTSNKHHLLINKNNNYLNFKYLNKINKNKIKKYL' A
#
# COMPACT_ATOMS: atom_id res chain seq x y z
N MET A 1 -18.12 23.25 -17.11
CA MET A 1 -17.24 22.10 -17.41
C MET A 1 -17.17 21.17 -16.20
N LYS A 2 -17.64 19.92 -16.27
CA LYS A 2 -17.64 19.01 -15.11
C LYS A 2 -16.24 18.43 -14.90
N ILE A 3 -15.63 18.69 -13.74
CA ILE A 3 -14.30 18.16 -13.40
C ILE A 3 -14.42 16.66 -13.10
N LYS A 4 -13.76 15.82 -13.91
CA LYS A 4 -13.68 14.37 -13.66
C LYS A 4 -12.60 14.08 -12.62
N LYS A 5 -12.90 13.21 -11.65
CA LYS A 5 -11.90 12.76 -10.67
C LYS A 5 -10.77 12.00 -11.36
N LYS A 6 -9.52 12.37 -11.04
CA LYS A 6 -8.34 11.69 -11.57
C LYS A 6 -8.03 10.46 -10.73
N ASN A 7 -8.01 9.30 -11.38
CA ASN A 7 -7.57 8.05 -10.75
C ASN A 7 -6.04 8.06 -10.59
N LEU A 8 -5.57 7.81 -9.36
CA LEU A 8 -4.13 7.76 -9.07
C LEU A 8 -3.56 6.38 -9.39
N LYS A 9 -3.11 6.19 -10.65
CA LYS A 9 -2.47 4.93 -11.12
C LYS A 9 -1.32 4.46 -10.22
N LEU A 10 -0.56 5.39 -9.62
CA LEU A 10 0.57 5.08 -8.73
C LEU A 10 0.15 4.31 -7.47
N ILE A 11 -1.03 4.63 -6.94
CA ILE A 11 -1.59 3.96 -5.76
C ILE A 11 -1.95 2.51 -6.11
N LYS A 12 -2.59 2.29 -7.27
CA LYS A 12 -2.94 0.95 -7.75
C LYS A 12 -1.72 0.06 -7.97
N LYS A 13 -0.58 0.62 -8.41
CA LYS A 13 0.68 -0.12 -8.56
C LYS A 13 1.28 -0.61 -7.23
N ARG A 14 0.99 0.06 -6.11
CA ARG A 14 1.60 -0.23 -4.80
C ARG A 14 0.74 -1.10 -3.89
N ILE A 15 -0.54 -1.25 -4.20
CA ILE A 15 -1.54 -1.84 -3.32
C ILE A 15 -2.09 -3.12 -3.93
N ILE A 16 -2.26 -4.14 -3.09
CA ILE A 16 -2.89 -5.41 -3.47
C ILE A 16 -4.27 -5.46 -2.83
N ILE A 17 -5.31 -5.52 -3.66
CA ILE A 17 -6.70 -5.63 -3.24
C ILE A 17 -7.11 -7.10 -3.36
N LYS A 18 -7.24 -7.79 -2.21
CA LYS A 18 -7.92 -9.10 -2.10
C LYS A 18 -9.15 -8.91 -1.19
N LYS A 19 -9.43 -9.86 -0.27
CA LYS A 19 -10.46 -9.72 0.79
C LYS A 19 -10.20 -8.50 1.70
N LYS A 20 -8.93 -8.14 1.90
CA LYS A 20 -8.48 -6.92 2.58
C LYS A 20 -7.37 -6.24 1.75
N ILE A 21 -7.21 -4.93 1.93
CA ILE A 21 -6.15 -4.17 1.27
C ILE A 21 -4.82 -4.42 1.98
N LYS A 22 -3.80 -4.87 1.25
CA LYS A 22 -2.44 -5.09 1.76
C LYS A 22 -1.38 -4.40 0.91
N ILE A 23 -0.26 -4.07 1.54
CA ILE A 23 0.92 -3.44 0.91
C ILE A 23 2.17 -4.27 1.22
N LYS A 24 3.19 -4.17 0.35
CA LYS A 24 4.53 -4.66 0.68
C LYS A 24 5.12 -3.80 1.80
N THR A 25 5.79 -4.43 2.75
CA THR A 25 6.49 -3.70 3.83
C THR A 25 7.70 -2.96 3.28
N SER A 26 7.94 -1.75 3.78
CA SER A 26 9.08 -0.91 3.44
C SER A 26 10.40 -1.42 4.04
N ASN A 27 11.52 -0.83 3.62
CA ASN A 27 12.89 -1.09 4.11
C ASN A 27 13.37 -2.53 3.87
N LYS A 28 13.07 -3.10 2.70
CA LYS A 28 13.47 -4.47 2.32
C LYS A 28 14.34 -4.56 1.06
N HIS A 29 14.74 -3.41 0.53
CA HIS A 29 15.50 -3.37 -0.72
C HIS A 29 17.02 -3.26 -0.47
N HIS A 30 17.42 -2.61 0.61
CA HIS A 30 18.82 -2.39 0.98
C HIS A 30 19.03 -2.63 2.48
N LEU A 31 20.30 -2.78 2.89
CA LEU A 31 20.73 -2.95 4.28
C LEU A 31 20.05 -4.13 5.00
N LEU A 32 19.93 -5.26 4.30
CA LEU A 32 19.30 -6.47 4.85
C LEU A 32 20.20 -7.21 5.86
N ILE A 33 21.52 -7.05 5.75
CA ILE A 33 22.51 -7.70 6.63
C ILE A 33 22.26 -7.37 8.11
N ASN A 34 21.78 -6.16 8.41
CA ASN A 34 21.57 -5.68 9.78
C ASN A 34 20.16 -5.99 10.31
N LYS A 35 19.34 -6.76 9.59
CA LYS A 35 17.94 -7.00 9.95
C LYS A 35 17.71 -8.42 10.46
N ASN A 36 16.99 -8.53 11.57
CA ASN A 36 16.51 -9.81 12.09
C ASN A 36 15.63 -10.52 11.05
N ASN A 37 15.78 -11.84 10.90
CA ASN A 37 15.11 -12.65 9.87
C ASN A 37 13.57 -12.68 9.95
N ASN A 38 12.96 -12.15 11.01
CA ASN A 38 11.53 -12.33 11.31
C ASN A 38 10.63 -11.17 10.84
N TYR A 39 10.72 -10.78 9.56
CA TYR A 39 9.90 -9.68 9.00
C TYR A 39 8.74 -10.15 8.10
N LEU A 40 7.51 -9.75 8.44
CA LEU A 40 6.34 -9.97 7.57
C LEU A 40 6.50 -9.30 6.20
N ASN A 41 6.27 -10.03 5.11
CA ASN A 41 6.42 -9.50 3.74
C ASN A 41 5.31 -8.54 3.30
N PHE A 42 4.14 -8.68 3.91
CA PHE A 42 2.97 -7.86 3.64
C PHE A 42 2.41 -7.32 4.94
N LYS A 43 1.88 -6.09 4.87
CA LYS A 43 1.14 -5.44 5.96
C LYS A 43 -0.27 -5.11 5.48
N TYR A 44 -1.26 -5.39 6.32
CA TYR A 44 -2.63 -4.96 6.07
C TYR A 44 -2.78 -3.47 6.36
N LEU A 45 -3.61 -2.81 5.57
CA LEU A 45 -3.86 -1.39 5.77
C LEU A 45 -4.80 -1.15 6.97
N ASN A 46 -4.43 -0.21 7.83
CA ASN A 46 -5.29 0.25 8.92
C ASN A 46 -6.55 0.93 8.38
N LYS A 47 -7.63 0.94 9.19
CA LYS A 47 -8.94 1.51 8.83
C LYS A 47 -8.84 2.96 8.32
N ILE A 48 -8.04 3.80 8.98
CA ILE A 48 -7.82 5.21 8.61
C ILE A 48 -7.24 5.32 7.19
N ASN A 49 -6.15 4.60 6.92
CA ASN A 49 -5.49 4.64 5.62
C ASN A 49 -6.37 4.03 4.53
N LYS A 50 -7.17 3.01 4.86
CA LYS A 50 -8.12 2.39 3.93
C LYS A 50 -9.16 3.41 3.46
N ASN A 51 -9.69 4.20 4.39
CA ASN A 51 -10.68 5.24 4.07
C ASN A 51 -10.09 6.35 3.21
N LYS A 52 -8.84 6.75 3.46
CA LYS A 52 -8.14 7.74 2.62
C LYS A 52 -7.97 7.20 1.19
N ILE A 53 -7.45 5.99 1.03
CA ILE A 53 -7.15 5.40 -0.28
C ILE A 53 -8.43 5.10 -1.08
N LYS A 54 -9.52 4.70 -0.42
CA LYS A 54 -10.81 4.44 -1.08
C LYS A 54 -11.35 5.65 -1.85
N LYS A 55 -10.98 6.87 -1.47
CA LYS A 55 -11.39 8.10 -2.19
C LYS A 55 -10.68 8.27 -3.54
N TYR A 56 -9.54 7.61 -3.74
CA TYR A 56 -8.64 7.77 -4.89
C TYR A 56 -8.53 6.53 -5.79
N LEU A 57 -9.10 5.40 -5.35
CA LEU A 57 -9.21 4.16 -6.12
C LEU A 57 -10.34 4.25 -7.13
#